data_AF-A0A4Y2X3F8-F1
#
_entry.id   AF-A0A4Y2X3F8-F1
#
_cell.length_a   1.000
_cell.length_b   1.000
_cell.length_c   1.000
_cell.angle_alpha   90.00
_cell.angle_beta   90.00
_cell.angle_gamma   90.00
#
_symmetry.space_group_name_H-M   'P 1'
#
loop_
_entity.id
_entity.type
_entity.pdbx_description
1 polymer ?
#
loop_
_entity_poly.entity_id
_entity_poly.type
_entity_poly.pdbx_seq_one_letter_code
_entity_poly.pdbx_strand_id
1 'polypeptide(L)'
;MTPVVNLLVALNEPKFIKSGDAAIVDLTPSKPMCVESFTDFPPLGRFAVRDMRQTVAVGVIKSVKPKDLSGGKVTKAAEKASKKK
;
A
#
# COMPACT_ATOMS: atom_id res chain seq x y z
N MET A 1 -10.62 -2.21 2.16
CA MET A 1 -9.34 -1.54 2.39
C MET A 1 -8.51 -1.84 1.16
N THR A 2 -8.46 -1.01 0.13
CA THR A 2 -7.58 -1.24 -1.04
C THR A 2 -6.76 0.04 -1.22
N PRO A 3 -5.63 0.18 -0.53
CA PRO A 3 -4.70 1.25 -0.74
C PRO A 3 -4.18 1.08 -2.17
N VAL A 4 -4.52 2.03 -3.04
CA VAL A 4 -3.82 2.13 -4.31
C VAL A 4 -2.45 2.69 -3.94
N VAL A 5 -1.42 1.86 -4.08
CA VAL A 5 -0.05 2.25 -3.75
C VAL A 5 0.43 3.09 -4.92
N ASN A 6 0.42 4.40 -4.73
CA ASN A 6 0.90 5.32 -5.76
C ASN A 6 2.40 5.49 -5.53
N LEU A 7 3.18 4.85 -6.38
CA LEU A 7 4.62 4.88 -6.39
C LEU A 7 5.02 5.37 -7.81
N LEU A 8 5.21 6.68 -7.89
CA LEU A 8 5.37 7.48 -9.11
C LEU A 8 6.73 7.25 -9.84
N VAL A 9 6.75 6.66 -11.04
CA VAL A 9 7.95 6.58 -11.91
C VAL A 9 8.28 7.98 -12.45
N ALA A 10 9.44 8.54 -12.12
CA ALA A 10 10.05 9.63 -12.87
C ALA A 10 11.57 9.38 -12.83
N LEU A 11 12.30 9.21 -13.95
CA LEU A 11 12.59 10.26 -14.93
C LEU A 11 12.80 9.74 -16.37
N ASN A 12 12.59 8.45 -16.67
CA ASN A 12 12.86 7.85 -17.99
C ASN A 12 12.00 6.59 -18.27
N GLU A 13 10.67 6.63 -18.04
CA GLU A 13 9.68 5.54 -18.26
C GLU A 13 10.27 4.22 -18.84
N PRO A 14 11.02 3.45 -18.04
CA PRO A 14 11.81 2.37 -18.60
C PRO A 14 10.84 1.22 -18.90
N LYS A 15 10.88 0.71 -20.14
CA LYS A 15 10.00 -0.39 -20.55
C LYS A 15 10.20 -1.64 -19.68
N PHE A 16 11.38 -1.83 -19.12
CA PHE A 16 11.73 -2.96 -18.27
C PHE A 16 12.71 -2.53 -17.17
N ILE A 17 12.60 -3.16 -16.01
CA ILE A 17 13.50 -3.00 -14.86
C ILE A 17 14.30 -4.30 -14.74
N LYS A 18 15.63 -4.21 -14.56
CA LYS A 18 16.48 -5.39 -14.36
C LYS A 18 16.90 -5.52 -12.90
N SER A 19 17.47 -6.67 -12.56
CA SER A 19 18.03 -6.91 -11.23
C SER A 19 19.13 -5.88 -10.93
N GLY A 20 18.98 -5.16 -9.80
CA GLY A 20 19.91 -4.12 -9.37
C GLY A 20 19.43 -2.69 -9.63
N ASP A 21 18.40 -2.51 -10.46
CA ASP A 21 17.82 -1.20 -10.72
C ASP A 21 16.83 -0.79 -9.63
N ALA A 22 16.84 0.48 -9.26
CA ALA A 22 15.85 1.08 -8.38
C ALA A 22 14.83 1.86 -9.20
N ALA A 23 13.55 1.56 -8.99
CA ALA A 23 12.45 2.25 -9.63
C ALA A 23 11.35 2.55 -8.62
N ILE A 24 10.54 3.55 -8.96
CA ILE A 24 9.37 3.94 -8.21
C ILE A 24 8.19 3.52 -9.10
N VAL A 25 7.36 2.54 -8.74
CA VAL A 25 6.32 1.90 -9.60
C VAL A 25 4.89 1.91 -9.03
N ASP A 26 3.88 2.41 -9.74
CA ASP A 26 2.50 2.46 -9.21
C ASP A 26 1.92 1.04 -9.11
N LEU A 27 1.50 0.62 -7.91
CA LEU A 27 0.99 -0.72 -7.63
C LEU A 27 -0.47 -0.69 -7.21
N THR A 28 -1.32 -1.40 -7.96
CA THR A 28 -2.72 -1.63 -7.59
C THR A 28 -2.89 -3.04 -7.02
N PRO A 29 -3.28 -3.19 -5.75
CA PRO A 29 -3.48 -4.51 -5.18
C PRO A 29 -4.76 -5.16 -5.74
N SER A 30 -4.69 -6.44 -6.08
CA SER A 30 -5.84 -7.20 -6.58
C SER A 30 -6.86 -7.56 -5.49
N LYS A 31 -6.42 -7.60 -4.23
CA LYS A 31 -7.24 -7.87 -3.05
C LYS A 31 -7.22 -6.68 -2.09
N PRO A 32 -8.28 -6.49 -1.28
CA PRO A 32 -8.26 -5.53 -0.20
C PRO A 32 -7.10 -5.76 0.79
N MET A 33 -6.17 -4.81 0.87
CA MET A 33 -5.00 -4.79 1.76
C MET A 33 -4.95 -3.51 2.61
N CYS A 34 -4.10 -3.45 3.62
CA CYS A 34 -3.96 -2.36 4.58
C CYS A 34 -2.54 -1.79 4.48
N VAL A 35 -2.42 -0.75 3.69
CA VAL A 35 -1.25 0.00 3.20
C VAL A 35 -0.93 1.29 3.94
N GLU A 36 0.24 1.51 4.52
CA GLU A 36 0.61 2.85 5.03
C GLU A 36 1.95 3.35 4.47
N SER A 37 2.18 4.65 4.58
CA SER A 37 3.47 5.25 4.23
C SER A 37 4.57 4.78 5.20
N PHE A 38 5.80 4.65 4.71
CA PHE A 38 6.93 4.28 5.56
C PHE A 38 7.25 5.35 6.62
N THR A 39 6.98 6.62 6.33
CA THR A 39 7.23 7.73 7.25
C THR A 39 6.29 7.72 8.45
N ASP A 40 5.02 7.38 8.23
CA ASP A 40 4.01 7.40 9.29
C ASP A 40 4.02 6.09 10.07
N PHE A 41 4.08 4.96 9.36
CA PHE A 41 4.11 3.62 9.96
C PHE A 41 5.19 2.75 9.28
N PRO A 42 6.44 2.81 9.77
CA PRO A 42 7.55 2.00 9.26
C PRO A 42 7.27 0.49 9.11
N PRO A 43 6.53 -0.19 10.01
CA PRO A 43 6.24 -1.62 9.85
C PRO A 43 5.24 -1.93 8.74
N LEU A 44 4.31 -1.02 8.41
CA LEU A 44 3.30 -1.21 7.37
C LEU A 44 3.76 -0.70 5.99
N GLY A 45 4.79 0.16 5.97
CA GLY A 45 5.36 0.72 4.76
C GLY A 45 6.38 -0.16 4.05
N ARG A 46 6.75 -1.33 4.58
CA ARG A 46 7.76 -2.24 3.98
C ARG A 46 7.08 -3.42 3.31
N PHE A 47 7.48 -3.74 2.08
CA PHE A 47 6.95 -4.90 1.36
C PHE A 47 8.05 -5.70 0.65
N ALA A 48 7.78 -6.99 0.47
CA ALA A 48 8.61 -7.91 -0.30
C ALA A 48 7.78 -8.46 -1.45
N VAL A 49 8.31 -8.36 -2.66
CA VAL A 49 7.71 -8.95 -3.86
C VAL A 49 8.25 -10.37 -3.99
N ARG A 50 7.35 -11.34 -4.09
CA ARG A 50 7.70 -12.76 -4.22
C ARG A 50 7.17 -13.32 -5.52
N ASP A 51 8.04 -14.01 -6.24
CA ASP A 51 7.69 -14.80 -7.41
C ASP A 51 8.42 -16.14 -7.35
N MET A 52 7.77 -17.22 -7.77
CA MET A 52 8.33 -18.60 -7.77
C MET A 52 9.12 -18.99 -6.48
N ARG A 53 8.55 -18.71 -5.30
CA ARG A 53 9.15 -18.96 -3.95
C ARG A 53 10.43 -18.16 -3.65
N GLN A 54 10.84 -17.25 -4.52
CA GLN A 54 11.99 -16.36 -4.33
C GLN A 54 11.52 -14.93 -4.10
N THR A 55 12.33 -14.14 -3.40
CA THR A 55 12.07 -12.70 -3.23
C THR A 55 12.73 -11.98 -4.40
N VAL A 56 11.93 -11.40 -5.28
CA VAL A 56 12.42 -10.74 -6.50
C VAL A 56 12.70 -9.25 -6.31
N ALA A 57 12.05 -8.62 -5.32
CA ALA A 57 12.29 -7.22 -4.98
C ALA A 57 11.88 -6.93 -3.52
N VAL A 58 12.47 -5.87 -2.97
CA VAL A 58 12.08 -5.27 -1.69
C VAL A 58 11.84 -3.78 -1.89
N GLY A 59 10.84 -3.23 -1.21
CA GLY A 59 10.45 -1.84 -1.41
C GLY A 59 9.86 -1.19 -0.17
N VAL A 60 9.84 0.14 -0.20
CA VAL A 60 9.20 0.98 0.80
C VAL A 60 8.13 1.85 0.13
N ILE A 61 7.01 2.03 0.83
CA ILE A 61 5.87 2.82 0.36
C ILE A 61 6.15 4.29 0.66
N LYS A 62 6.21 5.09 -0.40
CA LYS A 62 6.36 6.55 -0.29
C LYS A 62 5.03 7.26 -0.08
N SER A 63 4.00 6.86 -0.80
CA SER A 63 2.67 7.48 -0.74
C SER A 63 1.58 6.42 -0.94
N VAL A 64 0.44 6.64 -0.29
CA VAL A 64 -0.77 5.81 -0.40
C VAL A 64 -1.92 6.70 -0.81
N LYS A 65 -2.69 6.31 -1.83
CA LYS A 65 -3.99 6.91 -2.13
C LYS A 65 -5.06 6.12 -1.39
N PRO A 66 -5.68 6.68 -0.34
CA PRO A 66 -6.77 6.03 0.35
C PRO A 66 -7.94 5.87 -0.61
N LYS A 67 -8.53 4.67 -0.66
CA LYS A 67 -9.85 4.49 -1.26
C LYS A 67 -10.88 4.66 -0.15
N ASP A 68 -11.79 5.62 -0.31
CA ASP A 68 -12.89 5.83 0.63
C ASP A 68 -13.75 4.57 0.72
N LEU A 69 -13.85 4.04 1.92
CA LEU A 69 -14.74 2.94 2.26
C LEU A 69 -15.79 3.49 3.20
N SER A 70 -16.71 4.27 2.64
CA SER A 70 -17.84 4.88 3.35
C SER A 70 -18.94 3.86 3.72
N GLY A 71 -18.57 2.62 4.09
CA GLY A 71 -19.55 1.52 4.22
C GLY A 71 -19.12 0.36 5.12
N GLY A 72 -18.20 0.58 6.05
CA GLY A 72 -17.89 -0.42 7.08
C GLY A 72 -19.11 -0.66 7.98
N LYS A 73 -19.53 -1.91 8.12
CA LYS A 73 -20.65 -2.28 9.00
C LYS A 73 -20.26 -1.98 10.45
N VAL A 74 -20.76 -0.89 11.02
CA VAL A 74 -20.47 -0.47 12.39
C VAL A 74 -21.17 -1.41 13.36
N THR A 75 -20.45 -1.88 14.37
CA THR A 75 -21.05 -2.73 15.40
C THR A 75 -21.86 -1.86 16.37
N LYS A 76 -22.95 -2.41 16.93
CA LYS A 76 -23.79 -1.70 17.92
C LYS A 76 -23.00 -1.20 19.13
N ALA A 77 -21.86 -1.83 19.45
CA ALA A 77 -20.96 -1.39 20.50
C ALA A 77 -20.20 -0.10 20.12
N ALA A 78 -19.76 0.01 18.87
CA ALA A 78 -19.08 1.21 18.37
C ALA A 78 -20.04 2.42 18.32
N GLU A 79 -21.31 2.26 17.94
CA GLU A 79 -22.30 3.36 17.99
C GLU A 79 -22.54 3.88 19.41
N LYS A 80 -22.57 2.98 20.40
CA LYS A 80 -22.75 3.36 21.82
C LYS A 80 -21.54 4.08 22.39
N ALA A 81 -20.32 3.75 21.94
CA ALA A 81 -19.10 4.44 22.35
C ALA A 81 -19.01 5.85 21.74
N SER A 82 -19.39 6.02 20.47
CA SER A 82 -19.34 7.33 19.79
C SER A 82 -20.34 8.34 20.35
N LYS A 83 -21.49 7.89 20.87
CA LYS A 83 -22.52 8.75 21.48
C LYS A 83 -22.23 9.15 22.93
N LYS A 84 -21.19 8.60 23.56
CA LYS A 84 -20.84 8.91 24.96
C LYS A 84 -19.73 9.98 25.07
N LYS A 85 -19.44 10.66 23.97
CA LYS A 85 -18.56 11.83 23.90
C LYS A 85 -19.40 13.09 23.78
#